data_AF-A0A1B7MWH6-F1
#
_entry.id   AF-A0A1B7MWH6-F1
#
_cell.length_a   1.000
_cell.length_b   1.000
_cell.length_c   1.000
_cell.angle_alpha   90.00
_cell.angle_beta   90.00
_cell.angle_gamma   90.00
#
_symmetry.space_group_name_H-M   'P 1'
#
loop_
_entity.id
_entity.type
_entity.pdbx_description
1 polymer ?
#
loop_
_entity_poly.entity_id
_entity_poly.type
_entity_poly.pdbx_seq_one_letter_code
_entity_poly.pdbx_strand_id
1 'polypeptide(L)'
;MSRSNQQSCCGVIEEARLQVHERRVHKRQPWIVLKFAVGLTVAVNAYAAYVYVGIFCRDMIVKNQSALGSQALGIVFLTVFCILLLMVSWSYVMVVTTSPGYAINLVKKTDSPGQQLARAQLSSTLDDPPGMSYELLSPKGDPSQNASDTRTKREGRNDRLQAPSTSGKNVNLAPPAAPEAAPQEMVFVLANPETLRVTNQAPLPPENPYQTSLHPPPPMFSRQPSTKPILLPEYRYCSKDKIVKPPRAHHCRACGTCVLKYDHHCPWIGHCVGAFNHKFFVNFVQWAAILGFWIFATLLGLNIKSQRKFLAPDINPQHIAVMALSALFGIFCFLMFMTQVHLIMLNQTTVESLAFRSMKEREQATLAHMHSWYEIRAKRQTQKNWDEEWGRIDKEGNLWWLGSSRENWEGVMGKNVWWWFLPVGHGLQDGLSYPTNPRFDKQGRLRRRGEWPPDLR
;
A
#
# COMPACT_ATOMS: atom_id res chain seq x y z
N MET A 1 13.00 -10.28 -51.68
CA MET A 1 14.07 -9.72 -50.81
C MET A 1 13.60 -8.69 -49.76
N SER A 2 12.30 -8.39 -49.58
CA SER A 2 11.88 -7.28 -48.68
C SER A 2 11.34 -7.66 -47.29
N ARG A 3 11.03 -8.94 -47.00
CA ARG A 3 10.45 -9.34 -45.70
C ARG A 3 11.48 -9.62 -44.58
N SER A 4 12.69 -10.05 -44.91
CA SER A 4 13.75 -10.34 -43.91
C SER A 4 14.34 -9.07 -43.27
N ASN A 5 14.47 -7.99 -44.05
CA ASN A 5 15.01 -6.72 -43.55
C ASN A 5 14.04 -5.98 -42.60
N GLN A 6 12.73 -6.15 -42.76
CA GLN A 6 11.74 -5.56 -41.83
C GLN A 6 11.72 -6.26 -40.46
N GLN A 7 11.90 -7.58 -40.41
CA GLN A 7 11.98 -8.32 -39.14
C GLN A 7 13.25 -8.00 -38.35
N SER A 8 14.40 -7.86 -39.03
CA SER A 8 15.66 -7.44 -38.40
C SER A 8 15.59 -6.02 -37.84
N CYS A 9 14.97 -5.08 -38.57
CA CYS A 9 14.86 -3.69 -38.11
C CYS A 9 13.92 -3.52 -36.90
N CYS A 10 12.83 -4.30 -36.82
CA CYS A 10 11.97 -4.33 -35.64
C CYS A 10 12.70 -4.88 -34.40
N GLY A 11 13.50 -5.95 -34.57
CA GLY A 11 14.32 -6.51 -33.49
C GLY A 11 15.35 -5.52 -32.94
N VAL A 12 16.06 -4.78 -33.81
CA VAL A 12 17.04 -3.77 -33.39
C VAL A 12 16.37 -2.59 -32.66
N ILE A 13 15.19 -2.15 -33.09
CA ILE A 13 14.43 -1.08 -32.41
C ILE A 13 13.92 -1.58 -31.05
N GLU A 14 13.48 -2.83 -30.95
CA GLU A 14 13.02 -3.43 -29.71
C GLU A 14 14.17 -3.65 -28.72
N GLU A 15 15.32 -4.16 -29.18
CA GLU A 15 16.55 -4.25 -28.40
C GLU A 15 17.06 -2.87 -27.95
N ALA A 16 17.07 -1.87 -28.84
CA ALA A 16 17.45 -0.51 -28.47
C ALA A 16 16.48 0.08 -27.43
N ARG A 17 15.17 -0.19 -27.55
CA ARG A 17 14.17 0.21 -26.54
C ARG A 17 14.39 -0.51 -25.22
N LEU A 18 14.69 -1.81 -25.23
CA LEU A 18 15.02 -2.59 -24.04
C LEU A 18 16.31 -2.09 -23.38
N GLN A 19 17.37 -1.84 -24.13
CA GLN A 19 18.62 -1.29 -23.62
C GLN A 19 18.44 0.14 -23.08
N VAL A 20 17.64 0.99 -23.74
CA VAL A 20 17.33 2.33 -23.23
C VAL A 20 16.45 2.23 -21.98
N HIS A 21 15.52 1.27 -21.93
CA HIS A 21 14.72 0.99 -20.75
C HIS A 21 15.61 0.53 -19.58
N GLU A 22 16.51 -0.43 -19.79
CA GLU A 22 17.49 -0.89 -18.80
C GLU A 22 18.38 0.27 -18.33
N ARG A 23 18.97 1.05 -19.24
CA ARG A 23 19.78 2.23 -18.90
C ARG A 23 19.00 3.25 -18.06
N ARG A 24 17.71 3.49 -18.37
CA ARG A 24 16.83 4.37 -17.58
C ARG A 24 16.42 3.76 -16.23
N VAL A 25 16.35 2.44 -16.13
CA VAL A 25 16.00 1.71 -14.90
C VAL A 25 17.19 1.62 -13.94
N HIS A 26 18.42 1.75 -14.44
CA HIS A 26 19.66 1.71 -13.67
C HIS A 26 20.21 3.08 -13.25
N LYS A 27 19.73 4.19 -13.80
CA LYS A 27 20.28 5.53 -13.48
C LYS A 27 19.62 6.11 -12.23
N ARG A 28 20.43 6.30 -11.18
CA ARG A 28 20.09 7.09 -9.98
C ARG A 28 19.73 8.51 -10.38
N GLN A 29 18.75 9.12 -9.70
CA GLN A 29 18.44 10.52 -9.95
C GLN A 29 19.63 11.43 -9.58
N PRO A 30 19.91 12.49 -10.36
CA PRO A 30 20.99 13.43 -10.03
C PRO A 30 20.79 14.04 -8.64
N TRP A 31 21.87 14.23 -7.90
CA TRP A 31 21.82 14.78 -6.54
C TRP A 31 21.09 16.13 -6.47
N ILE A 32 21.26 16.98 -7.50
CA ILE A 32 20.59 18.28 -7.54
C ILE A 32 19.06 18.15 -7.60
N VAL A 33 18.55 17.15 -8.35
CA VAL A 33 17.11 16.87 -8.43
C VAL A 33 16.60 16.35 -7.10
N LEU A 34 17.38 15.52 -6.42
CA LEU A 34 17.05 15.00 -5.10
C LEU A 34 17.00 16.11 -4.04
N LYS A 35 17.91 17.09 -4.09
CA LYS A 35 18.02 18.13 -3.06
C LYS A 35 17.28 19.43 -3.37
N PHE A 36 16.80 19.62 -4.60
CA PHE A 36 16.02 20.81 -4.98
C PHE A 36 14.79 21.02 -4.07
N ALA A 37 14.00 19.96 -3.85
CA ALA A 37 12.81 20.04 -2.99
C ALA A 37 13.15 20.29 -1.51
N VAL A 38 14.36 19.94 -1.07
CA VAL A 38 14.84 20.28 0.28
C VAL A 38 15.06 21.78 0.41
N GLY A 39 15.74 22.39 -0.57
CA GLY A 39 15.91 23.85 -0.63
C GLY A 39 14.56 24.59 -0.70
N LEU A 40 13.61 24.08 -1.49
CA LEU A 40 12.26 24.65 -1.57
C LEU A 40 11.54 24.59 -0.23
N THR A 41 11.64 23.47 0.49
CA THR A 41 11.03 23.33 1.83
C THR A 41 11.60 24.35 2.82
N VAL A 42 12.92 24.55 2.82
CA VAL A 42 13.58 25.56 3.66
C VAL A 42 13.11 26.97 3.29
N ALA A 43 13.04 27.28 1.99
CA ALA A 43 12.60 28.58 1.51
C ALA A 43 11.14 28.89 1.90
N VAL A 44 10.24 27.91 1.78
CA VAL A 44 8.83 28.05 2.18
C VAL A 44 8.69 28.30 3.68
N ASN A 45 9.43 27.56 4.52
CA ASN A 45 9.40 27.77 5.97
C ASN A 45 10.01 29.14 6.35
N ALA A 46 11.10 29.56 5.71
CA ALA A 46 11.70 30.86 5.92
C ALA A 46 10.76 32.01 5.53
N TYR A 47 10.05 31.88 4.39
CA TYR A 47 9.04 32.85 3.97
C TYR A 47 7.87 32.91 4.95
N ALA A 48 7.36 31.75 5.40
CA ALA A 48 6.30 31.69 6.40
C ALA A 48 6.72 32.36 7.71
N ALA A 49 7.97 32.14 8.16
CA ALA A 49 8.53 32.81 9.34
C ALA A 49 8.68 34.32 9.14
N TYR A 50 9.16 34.77 7.99
CA TYR A 50 9.26 36.19 7.66
C TYR A 50 7.90 36.89 7.75
N VAL A 51 6.86 36.32 7.12
CA VAL A 51 5.51 36.93 7.15
C VAL A 51 4.92 36.85 8.55
N TYR A 52 4.99 35.69 9.20
CA TYR A 52 4.35 35.51 10.50
C TYR A 52 5.01 36.34 11.61
N VAL A 53 6.35 36.38 11.66
CA VAL A 53 7.09 37.11 12.69
C VAL A 53 7.25 38.58 12.31
N GLY A 54 7.80 38.83 11.12
CA GLY A 54 8.24 40.15 10.67
C GLY A 54 7.11 41.10 10.29
N ILE A 55 5.94 40.56 9.94
CA ILE A 55 4.77 41.36 9.56
C ILE A 55 3.68 41.19 10.59
N PHE A 56 3.17 39.97 10.76
CA PHE A 56 1.98 39.73 11.59
C PHE A 56 2.22 39.95 13.08
N CYS A 57 3.21 39.27 13.69
CA CYS A 57 3.54 39.47 15.11
C CYS A 57 4.12 40.85 15.38
N ARG A 58 5.02 41.35 14.51
CA ARG A 58 5.64 42.67 14.66
C ARG A 58 4.61 43.79 14.74
N ASP A 59 3.61 43.81 13.86
CA ASP A 59 2.59 44.87 13.85
C ASP A 59 1.83 44.92 15.17
N MET A 60 1.49 43.76 15.75
CA MET A 60 0.86 43.69 17.08
C MET A 60 1.80 44.14 18.21
N ILE A 61 3.08 43.78 18.15
CA ILE A 61 4.06 44.09 19.21
C ILE A 61 4.39 45.58 19.25
N VAL A 62 4.57 46.20 18.07
CA VAL A 62 4.91 47.63 17.92
C VAL A 62 3.66 48.52 18.04
N LYS A 63 2.46 47.93 18.05
CA LYS A 63 1.16 48.63 18.06
C LYS A 63 0.99 49.54 16.83
N ASN A 64 1.35 49.03 15.65
CA ASN A 64 1.09 49.71 14.39
C ASN A 64 -0.42 49.89 14.17
N GLN A 65 -0.82 50.89 13.38
CA GLN A 65 -2.23 51.10 13.05
C GLN A 65 -2.86 49.90 12.32
N SER A 66 -2.06 49.10 11.62
CA SER A 66 -2.44 47.84 10.95
C SER A 66 -2.58 46.63 11.89
N ALA A 67 -2.32 46.79 13.20
CA ALA A 67 -2.33 45.67 14.14
C ALA A 67 -3.72 45.05 14.30
N LEU A 68 -3.84 43.75 14.01
CA LEU A 68 -5.09 43.00 14.12
C LEU A 68 -5.43 42.57 15.57
N GLY A 69 -4.48 42.72 16.51
CA GLY A 69 -4.58 42.21 17.88
C GLY A 69 -3.81 43.04 18.90
N SER A 70 -3.86 42.61 20.17
CA SER A 70 -3.14 43.27 21.26
C SER A 70 -1.67 42.88 21.29
N GLN A 71 -0.84 43.72 21.92
CA GLN A 71 0.58 43.46 22.13
C GLN A 71 0.82 42.12 22.86
N ALA A 72 0.03 41.81 23.88
CA ALA A 72 0.13 40.55 24.63
C ALA A 72 -0.14 39.33 23.73
N LEU A 73 -1.16 39.40 22.86
CA LEU A 73 -1.43 38.33 21.88
C LEU A 73 -0.25 38.16 20.91
N GLY A 74 0.34 39.27 20.44
CA GLY A 74 1.51 39.23 19.58
C GLY A 74 2.70 38.49 20.20
N ILE A 75 2.98 38.72 21.49
CA ILE A 75 4.06 38.05 22.22
C ILE A 75 3.77 36.54 22.39
N VAL A 76 2.53 36.18 22.75
CA VAL A 76 2.13 34.78 22.89
C VAL A 76 2.24 34.04 21.55
N PHE A 77 1.73 34.65 20.48
CA PHE A 77 1.79 34.04 19.14
C PHE A 77 3.21 33.88 18.64
N LEU A 78 4.08 34.86 18.88
CA LEU A 78 5.50 34.77 18.56
C LEU A 78 6.16 33.62 19.32
N THR A 79 5.90 33.51 20.62
CA THR A 79 6.50 32.47 21.48
C THR A 79 6.11 31.07 21.01
N VAL A 80 4.81 30.83 20.80
CA VAL A 80 4.32 29.53 20.31
C VAL A 80 4.87 29.22 18.92
N PHE A 81 4.86 30.21 18.01
CA PHE A 81 5.39 30.04 16.66
C PHE A 81 6.87 29.65 16.67
N CYS A 82 7.70 30.30 17.48
CA CYS A 82 9.13 29.97 17.59
C CYS A 82 9.35 28.54 18.08
N ILE A 83 8.57 28.07 19.06
CA ILE A 83 8.65 26.68 19.55
C ILE A 83 8.26 25.70 18.43
N LEU A 84 7.16 25.95 17.73
CA LEU A 84 6.71 25.09 16.63
C LEU A 84 7.71 25.08 15.47
N LEU A 85 8.24 26.24 15.07
CA LEU A 85 9.24 26.36 14.03
C LEU A 85 10.54 25.63 14.42
N LEU A 86 10.95 25.72 15.69
CA LEU A 86 12.10 24.98 16.20
C LEU A 86 11.87 23.46 16.08
N MET A 87 10.69 22.97 16.48
CA MET A 87 10.36 21.54 16.38
C MET A 87 10.30 21.05 14.93
N VAL A 88 9.71 21.82 14.02
CA VAL A 88 9.72 21.53 12.57
C VAL A 88 11.16 21.50 12.04
N SER A 89 11.96 22.50 12.37
CA SER A 89 13.34 22.60 11.88
C SER A 89 14.20 21.46 12.42
N TRP A 90 14.10 21.15 13.71
CA TRP A 90 14.85 20.07 14.34
C TRP A 90 14.47 18.71 13.74
N SER A 91 13.18 18.39 13.63
CA SER A 91 12.72 17.15 13.01
C SER A 91 13.07 17.06 11.53
N TYR A 92 13.03 18.17 10.80
CA TYR A 92 13.41 18.23 9.39
C TYR A 92 14.91 17.98 9.17
N VAL A 93 15.78 18.60 9.99
CA VAL A 93 17.22 18.32 9.97
C VAL A 93 17.47 16.85 10.25
N MET A 94 16.83 16.29 11.28
CA MET A 94 17.00 14.88 11.64
C MET A 94 16.57 13.95 10.51
N VAL A 95 15.40 14.17 9.88
CA VAL A 95 14.94 13.28 8.80
C VAL A 95 15.81 13.40 7.54
N VAL A 96 16.32 14.60 7.19
CA VAL A 96 17.13 14.83 5.97
C VAL A 96 18.58 14.36 6.12
N THR A 97 19.12 14.38 7.35
CA THR A 97 20.50 13.98 7.63
C THR A 97 20.62 12.50 8.03
N THR A 98 19.55 11.92 8.58
CA THR A 98 19.54 10.49 8.95
C THR A 98 19.36 9.62 7.71
N SER A 99 20.34 8.74 7.48
CA SER A 99 20.26 7.71 6.44
C SER A 99 19.00 6.85 6.62
N PRO A 100 18.28 6.48 5.54
CA PRO A 100 17.13 5.59 5.65
C PRO A 100 17.48 4.12 5.99
N GLY A 101 18.77 3.78 6.00
CA GLY A 101 19.25 2.41 6.11
C GLY A 101 19.40 1.77 4.74
N TYR A 102 20.50 2.04 4.05
CA TYR A 102 20.81 1.42 2.76
C TYR A 102 21.34 0.00 2.98
N ALA A 103 20.65 -0.99 2.41
CA ALA A 103 20.97 -2.40 2.63
C ALA A 103 22.38 -2.78 2.11
N ILE A 104 22.87 -2.11 1.06
CA ILE A 104 24.21 -2.34 0.51
C ILE A 104 25.35 -2.07 1.51
N ASN A 105 25.10 -1.23 2.52
CA ASN A 105 26.09 -0.91 3.55
C ASN A 105 26.10 -1.94 4.70
N LEU A 106 25.09 -2.81 4.76
CA LEU A 106 24.84 -3.70 5.90
C LEU A 106 24.78 -5.18 5.51
N VAL A 107 24.58 -5.48 4.23
CA VAL A 107 24.41 -6.83 3.70
C VAL A 107 25.48 -7.14 2.67
N LYS A 108 26.11 -8.31 2.80
CA LYS A 108 27.13 -8.78 1.85
C LYS A 108 26.49 -9.09 0.49
N LYS A 109 27.22 -8.79 -0.58
CA LYS A 109 26.83 -9.19 -1.93
C LYS A 109 26.90 -10.71 -2.08
N THR A 110 25.95 -11.27 -2.79
CA THR A 110 25.85 -12.70 -3.07
C THR A 110 25.55 -12.90 -4.54
N ASP A 111 25.94 -14.04 -5.09
CA ASP A 111 25.43 -14.47 -6.39
C ASP A 111 23.92 -14.71 -6.31
N SER A 112 23.24 -14.72 -7.46
CA SER A 112 21.80 -14.97 -7.46
C SER A 112 21.51 -16.39 -6.93
N PRO A 113 20.46 -16.58 -6.12
CA PRO A 113 20.11 -17.89 -5.58
C PRO A 113 19.93 -18.97 -6.65
N GLY A 114 19.37 -18.62 -7.82
CA GLY A 114 19.26 -19.54 -8.96
C GLY A 114 20.62 -19.96 -9.54
N GLN A 115 21.60 -19.05 -9.59
CA GLN A 115 22.97 -19.40 -10.01
C GLN A 115 23.68 -20.25 -8.97
N GLN A 116 23.42 -20.03 -7.67
CA GLN A 116 23.96 -20.87 -6.61
C GLN A 116 23.40 -22.28 -6.69
N LEU A 117 22.08 -22.43 -6.91
CA LEU A 117 21.44 -23.72 -7.09
C LEU A 117 21.99 -24.44 -8.32
N ALA A 118 22.12 -23.74 -9.46
CA ALA A 118 22.70 -24.29 -10.68
C ALA A 118 24.17 -24.70 -10.49
N ARG A 119 24.98 -23.93 -9.76
CA ARG A 119 26.37 -24.30 -9.43
C ARG A 119 26.46 -25.48 -8.48
N ALA A 120 25.59 -25.55 -7.47
CA ALA A 120 25.55 -26.67 -6.54
C ALA A 120 25.13 -27.97 -7.25
N GLN A 121 24.16 -27.89 -8.17
CA GLN A 121 23.78 -29.00 -9.04
C GLN A 121 24.93 -29.41 -9.97
N LEU A 122 25.63 -28.45 -10.55
CA LEU A 122 26.78 -28.73 -11.42
C LEU A 122 27.97 -29.33 -10.65
N SER A 123 28.22 -28.90 -9.40
CA SER A 123 29.29 -29.49 -8.58
C SER A 123 28.94 -30.91 -8.15
N SER A 124 27.67 -31.18 -7.80
CA SER A 124 27.24 -32.55 -7.49
C SER A 124 27.37 -33.51 -8.67
N THR A 125 27.23 -33.03 -9.91
CA THR A 125 27.42 -33.87 -11.11
C THR A 125 28.90 -34.11 -11.47
N LEU A 126 29.84 -33.35 -10.88
CA LEU A 126 31.28 -33.51 -11.12
C LEU A 126 31.95 -34.47 -10.12
N ASP A 127 31.27 -34.81 -9.03
CA ASP A 127 31.75 -35.77 -8.02
C ASP A 127 31.29 -37.22 -8.28
N ASP A 128 30.52 -37.47 -9.36
CA ASP A 128 30.14 -38.82 -9.79
C ASP A 128 31.28 -39.51 -10.56
N PRO A 129 31.57 -40.81 -10.31
CA PRO A 129 32.58 -41.56 -11.07
C PRO A 129 32.24 -41.58 -12.57
N PRO A 130 33.24 -41.53 -13.47
CA PRO A 130 32.99 -41.48 -14.91
C PRO A 130 32.37 -42.80 -15.37
N GLY A 131 31.05 -42.81 -15.64
CA GLY A 131 30.39 -44.03 -16.09
C GLY A 131 28.91 -44.00 -16.40
N MET A 132 28.19 -42.89 -16.27
CA MET A 132 26.77 -42.83 -16.65
C MET A 132 26.47 -41.57 -17.46
N SER A 133 26.22 -41.76 -18.75
CA SER A 133 25.71 -40.71 -19.64
C SER A 133 24.29 -40.34 -19.21
N TYR A 134 24.10 -39.17 -18.63
CA TYR A 134 22.78 -38.55 -18.55
C TYR A 134 22.58 -37.64 -19.77
N GLU A 135 21.51 -37.88 -20.52
CA GLU A 135 21.06 -36.92 -21.52
C GLU A 135 20.70 -35.60 -20.82
N LEU A 136 21.45 -34.54 -21.11
CA LEU A 136 21.05 -33.18 -20.76
C LEU A 136 19.76 -32.84 -21.53
N LEU A 137 18.62 -32.97 -20.87
CA LEU A 137 17.42 -32.24 -21.25
C LEU A 137 17.71 -30.74 -21.12
N SER A 138 18.00 -30.11 -22.26
CA SER A 138 18.10 -28.65 -22.36
C SER A 138 16.87 -27.99 -21.73
N PRO A 139 17.02 -26.94 -20.90
CA PRO A 139 15.89 -26.16 -20.44
C PRO A 139 15.23 -25.46 -21.64
N LYS A 140 14.14 -26.02 -22.15
CA LYS A 140 13.18 -25.26 -22.95
C LYS A 140 12.45 -24.33 -21.98
N GLY A 141 12.63 -23.02 -22.17
CA GLY A 141 11.67 -22.02 -21.69
C GLY A 141 12.17 -21.16 -20.54
N ASP A 142 12.58 -19.96 -20.89
CA ASP A 142 12.68 -18.79 -20.02
C ASP A 142 11.34 -18.56 -19.28
N PRO A 143 11.29 -18.40 -17.93
CA PRO A 143 10.03 -18.18 -17.20
C PRO A 143 9.50 -16.73 -17.35
N SER A 144 9.84 -16.04 -18.43
CA SER A 144 9.31 -14.73 -18.80
C SER A 144 8.06 -14.80 -19.69
N GLN A 145 7.63 -16.00 -20.11
CA GLN A 145 6.43 -16.20 -20.92
C GLN A 145 5.37 -17.04 -20.21
N ASN A 146 4.67 -16.42 -19.26
CA ASN A 146 3.28 -16.75 -18.91
C ASN A 146 2.66 -15.58 -18.14
N ALA A 147 2.56 -14.45 -18.85
CA ALA A 147 1.61 -13.40 -18.57
C ALA A 147 1.00 -12.98 -19.91
N SER A 148 0.28 -13.91 -20.55
CA SER A 148 -0.64 -13.53 -21.61
C SER A 148 -1.87 -12.89 -20.96
N ASP A 149 -1.91 -11.58 -21.13
CA ASP A 149 -3.09 -10.73 -21.11
C ASP A 149 -4.40 -11.44 -21.52
N THR A 150 -5.38 -11.44 -20.64
CA THR A 150 -6.78 -11.14 -21.02
C THR A 150 -7.01 -9.65 -20.84
N ARG A 151 -6.36 -8.86 -21.68
CA ARG A 151 -6.72 -7.46 -21.91
C ARG A 151 -7.31 -7.38 -23.31
N THR A 152 -8.63 -7.33 -23.36
CA THR A 152 -9.42 -7.06 -24.54
C THR A 152 -8.90 -5.82 -25.28
N LYS A 153 -8.49 -6.02 -26.54
CA LYS A 153 -8.23 -4.96 -27.51
C LYS A 153 -9.48 -4.09 -27.63
N ARG A 154 -9.35 -2.81 -27.27
CA ARG A 154 -10.19 -1.74 -27.82
C ARG A 154 -9.24 -0.81 -28.57
N GLU A 155 -9.15 -1.02 -29.88
CA GLU A 155 -8.40 -0.17 -30.80
C GLU A 155 -9.09 1.20 -30.88
N GLY A 156 -8.39 2.23 -30.42
CA GLY A 156 -8.74 3.63 -30.64
C GLY A 156 -8.18 4.09 -31.98
N ARG A 157 -9.06 4.31 -32.95
CA ARG A 157 -8.79 5.04 -34.18
C ARG A 157 -9.05 6.52 -33.90
N ASN A 158 -8.02 7.36 -34.01
CA ASN A 158 -8.17 8.81 -34.06
C ASN A 158 -8.65 9.18 -35.47
N ASP A 159 -9.76 9.90 -35.56
CA ASP A 159 -10.01 10.86 -36.64
C ASP A 159 -10.83 12.03 -36.09
N ARG A 160 -10.64 13.16 -36.75
CA ARG A 160 -10.77 14.54 -36.29
C ARG A 160 -12.07 15.17 -36.80
N LEU A 161 -12.69 16.03 -35.96
CA LEU A 161 -13.65 17.13 -36.26
C LEU A 161 -14.98 16.80 -36.98
N GLN A 162 -16.13 16.97 -36.29
CA GLN A 162 -17.22 17.93 -36.59
C GLN A 162 -18.47 17.69 -35.71
N ALA A 163 -19.20 18.76 -35.41
CA ALA A 163 -20.42 18.80 -34.58
C ALA A 163 -21.71 18.70 -35.46
N PRO A 164 -22.95 18.97 -34.96
CA PRO A 164 -23.95 17.97 -34.57
C PRO A 164 -25.27 18.01 -35.38
N SER A 165 -26.06 16.92 -35.41
CA SER A 165 -27.53 17.01 -35.66
C SER A 165 -28.33 15.72 -35.40
N THR A 166 -29.40 15.89 -34.60
CA THR A 166 -30.81 15.42 -34.78
C THR A 166 -31.24 13.93 -34.70
N SER A 167 -32.14 13.70 -33.72
CA SER A 167 -33.50 13.13 -33.83
C SER A 167 -33.72 11.60 -33.85
N GLY A 168 -34.67 11.15 -33.00
CA GLY A 168 -35.67 10.16 -33.45
C GLY A 168 -35.96 8.92 -32.59
N LYS A 169 -36.68 9.11 -31.46
CA LYS A 169 -37.88 8.37 -31.00
C LYS A 169 -38.03 6.82 -31.14
N ASN A 170 -38.36 6.21 -29.98
CA ASN A 170 -39.53 5.33 -29.68
C ASN A 170 -39.64 3.92 -30.33
N VAL A 171 -40.28 2.88 -29.78
CA VAL A 171 -41.02 2.58 -28.53
C VAL A 171 -41.22 1.04 -28.44
N ASN A 172 -41.43 0.57 -27.20
CA ASN A 172 -41.93 -0.73 -26.69
C ASN A 172 -42.88 -1.57 -27.59
N LEU A 173 -42.93 -2.89 -27.38
CA LEU A 173 -44.02 -3.62 -26.67
C LEU A 173 -43.90 -5.16 -26.85
N ALA A 174 -44.30 -5.90 -25.82
CA ALA A 174 -44.62 -7.33 -25.78
C ALA A 174 -46.07 -7.48 -25.26
N PRO A 175 -46.60 -8.70 -24.96
CA PRO A 175 -46.89 -9.93 -25.75
C PRO A 175 -48.44 -10.14 -25.79
N PRO A 176 -49.11 -11.34 -25.95
CA PRO A 176 -49.07 -12.50 -25.01
C PRO A 176 -49.48 -13.95 -25.52
N ALA A 177 -49.33 -14.93 -24.61
CA ALA A 177 -50.17 -16.13 -24.30
C ALA A 177 -50.25 -17.42 -25.18
N ALA A 178 -50.42 -18.56 -24.45
CA ALA A 178 -50.36 -20.02 -24.77
C ALA A 178 -51.68 -20.61 -25.37
N PRO A 179 -52.00 -21.96 -25.48
CA PRO A 179 -51.66 -23.13 -24.62
C PRO A 179 -51.54 -24.57 -25.25
N GLU A 180 -51.21 -25.55 -24.37
CA GLU A 180 -51.71 -26.96 -24.22
C GLU A 180 -51.34 -28.19 -25.11
N ALA A 181 -51.20 -29.33 -24.39
CA ALA A 181 -51.55 -30.74 -24.68
C ALA A 181 -50.44 -31.82 -24.89
N ALA A 182 -50.53 -32.88 -24.08
CA ALA A 182 -50.00 -34.27 -24.24
C ALA A 182 -51.24 -35.22 -24.32
N PRO A 183 -51.21 -36.57 -24.57
CA PRO A 183 -50.34 -37.58 -23.92
C PRO A 183 -50.13 -38.99 -24.62
N GLN A 184 -49.49 -39.93 -23.86
CA GLN A 184 -49.68 -41.42 -23.75
C GLN A 184 -49.07 -42.47 -24.72
N GLU A 185 -48.34 -43.47 -24.14
CA GLU A 185 -48.63 -44.95 -24.04
C GLU A 185 -47.35 -45.71 -23.56
N MET A 186 -47.31 -46.48 -22.45
CA MET A 186 -47.83 -47.82 -22.05
C MET A 186 -46.82 -48.98 -22.23
N VAL A 187 -46.61 -49.79 -21.17
CA VAL A 187 -46.86 -51.27 -21.11
C VAL A 187 -46.41 -51.89 -19.76
N PHE A 188 -47.35 -52.67 -19.23
CA PHE A 188 -47.47 -53.58 -18.07
C PHE A 188 -46.37 -54.66 -17.81
N VAL A 189 -46.31 -55.20 -16.56
CA VAL A 189 -46.80 -56.57 -16.14
C VAL A 189 -46.18 -57.06 -14.79
N LEU A 190 -47.08 -57.21 -13.80
CA LEU A 190 -47.29 -58.26 -12.76
C LEU A 190 -46.35 -58.59 -11.58
N ALA A 191 -47.05 -58.89 -10.48
CA ALA A 191 -46.72 -59.14 -9.08
C ALA A 191 -46.14 -60.54 -8.74
N ASN A 192 -45.53 -60.67 -7.55
CA ASN A 192 -45.97 -61.63 -6.53
C ASN A 192 -45.46 -61.29 -5.10
N PRO A 193 -46.22 -61.60 -4.02
CA PRO A 193 -45.87 -61.31 -2.62
C PRO A 193 -45.60 -62.57 -1.77
N GLU A 194 -44.78 -62.48 -0.71
CA GLU A 194 -44.81 -63.31 0.52
C GLU A 194 -43.72 -62.80 1.50
N THR A 195 -44.07 -62.10 2.61
CA THR A 195 -44.23 -62.59 4.01
C THR A 195 -42.93 -63.19 4.60
N LEU A 196 -42.50 -62.99 5.85
CA LEU A 196 -42.80 -62.14 7.01
C LEU A 196 -41.69 -62.49 8.03
N ARG A 197 -41.06 -61.52 8.73
CA ARG A 197 -40.88 -61.59 10.20
C ARG A 197 -40.10 -60.42 10.82
N VAL A 198 -40.72 -59.89 11.90
CA VAL A 198 -40.13 -59.39 13.17
C VAL A 198 -39.98 -57.86 13.34
N THR A 199 -41.10 -57.28 13.81
CA THR A 199 -41.30 -56.35 14.94
C THR A 199 -40.51 -55.03 15.10
N ASN A 200 -41.25 -53.94 14.87
CA ASN A 200 -41.47 -52.75 15.72
C ASN A 200 -40.29 -52.05 16.44
N GLN A 201 -39.81 -50.97 15.82
CA GLN A 201 -39.66 -49.65 16.47
C GLN A 201 -40.17 -48.57 15.50
N ALA A 202 -41.00 -47.65 16.00
CA ALA A 202 -41.59 -46.57 15.21
C ALA A 202 -40.52 -45.52 14.82
N PRO A 203 -40.46 -45.06 13.55
CA PRO A 203 -39.60 -43.94 13.18
C PRO A 203 -40.23 -42.60 13.58
N LEU A 204 -39.41 -41.75 14.20
CA LEU A 204 -39.68 -40.32 14.42
C LEU A 204 -39.87 -39.58 13.07
N PRO A 205 -40.61 -38.46 13.05
CA PRO A 205 -40.99 -37.76 11.82
C PRO A 205 -39.77 -37.18 11.08
N PRO A 206 -39.86 -36.96 9.75
CA PRO A 206 -38.72 -36.57 8.94
C PRO A 206 -38.17 -35.21 9.36
N GLU A 207 -36.85 -35.17 9.56
CA GLU A 207 -36.08 -33.96 9.83
C GLU A 207 -36.25 -32.92 8.71
N ASN A 208 -36.43 -31.69 9.16
CA ASN A 208 -36.53 -30.48 8.36
C ASN A 208 -35.22 -30.25 7.57
N PRO A 209 -35.25 -30.10 6.23
CA PRO A 209 -34.04 -29.98 5.40
C PRO A 209 -33.27 -28.64 5.56
N TYR A 210 -33.49 -27.90 6.65
CA TYR A 210 -32.81 -26.64 6.95
C TYR A 210 -31.95 -26.70 8.23
N GLN A 211 -31.21 -27.80 8.44
CA GLN A 211 -30.18 -27.87 9.48
C GLN A 211 -28.79 -28.15 8.89
N THR A 212 -28.05 -27.04 8.77
CA THR A 212 -26.61 -26.87 9.02
C THR A 212 -25.60 -27.66 8.17
N SER A 213 -24.91 -26.88 7.33
CA SER A 213 -23.74 -27.20 6.52
C SER A 213 -22.61 -27.94 7.25
N LEU A 214 -22.20 -29.09 6.72
CA LEU A 214 -20.95 -29.80 7.06
C LEU A 214 -19.92 -29.82 5.92
N HIS A 215 -20.05 -28.95 4.91
CA HIS A 215 -19.05 -28.84 3.84
C HIS A 215 -18.40 -27.45 3.86
N PRO A 216 -17.04 -27.35 3.86
CA PRO A 216 -16.40 -26.09 3.52
C PRO A 216 -16.84 -25.68 2.12
N PRO A 217 -17.11 -24.38 1.86
CA PRO A 217 -17.46 -23.94 0.52
C PRO A 217 -16.35 -24.38 -0.45
N PRO A 218 -16.69 -24.76 -1.71
CA PRO A 218 -15.67 -25.14 -2.67
C PRO A 218 -14.63 -24.01 -2.82
N PRO A 219 -13.36 -24.34 -3.16
CA PRO A 219 -12.22 -23.40 -3.13
C PRO A 219 -12.40 -22.14 -3.99
N MET A 220 -13.44 -22.08 -4.83
CA MET A 220 -13.86 -20.90 -5.58
C MET A 220 -14.46 -19.77 -4.74
N PHE A 221 -14.99 -20.04 -3.53
CA PHE A 221 -15.71 -19.03 -2.72
C PHE A 221 -15.03 -18.69 -1.38
N SER A 222 -13.77 -19.08 -1.20
CA SER A 222 -12.96 -18.74 -0.02
C SER A 222 -11.90 -17.68 -0.35
N ARG A 223 -11.39 -16.97 0.67
CA ARG A 223 -10.23 -16.08 0.48
C ARG A 223 -9.02 -16.88 0.01
N GLN A 224 -8.34 -16.38 -1.02
CA GLN A 224 -7.09 -16.95 -1.53
C GLN A 224 -5.91 -16.03 -1.21
N PRO A 225 -5.24 -16.20 -0.05
CA PRO A 225 -4.03 -15.44 0.25
C PRO A 225 -2.87 -15.84 -0.68
N SER A 226 -1.84 -15.00 -0.72
CA SER A 226 -0.67 -15.30 -1.55
C SER A 226 0.06 -16.55 -1.06
N THR A 227 0.29 -17.50 -1.98
CA THR A 227 1.10 -18.71 -1.74
C THR A 227 2.60 -18.48 -1.97
N LYS A 228 3.00 -17.26 -2.33
CA LYS A 228 4.40 -16.92 -2.59
C LYS A 228 5.19 -16.98 -1.28
N PRO A 229 6.29 -17.77 -1.23
CA PRO A 229 7.09 -17.92 -0.02
C PRO A 229 8.03 -16.72 0.15
N ILE A 230 7.49 -15.59 0.63
CA ILE A 230 8.18 -14.31 0.69
C ILE A 230 9.39 -14.28 1.65
N LEU A 231 9.51 -15.23 2.57
CA LEU A 231 10.67 -15.34 3.46
C LEU A 231 11.84 -16.09 2.84
N LEU A 232 11.66 -16.77 1.72
CA LEU A 232 12.73 -17.49 1.06
C LEU A 232 13.70 -16.53 0.30
N PRO A 233 15.03 -16.76 0.33
CA PRO A 233 16.02 -15.88 -0.30
C PRO A 233 15.80 -15.65 -1.80
N GLU A 234 15.32 -16.67 -2.52
CA GLU A 234 15.10 -16.66 -3.98
C GLU A 234 14.08 -15.59 -4.37
N TYR A 235 13.08 -15.36 -3.52
CA TYR A 235 12.01 -14.39 -3.74
C TYR A 235 12.38 -12.96 -3.28
N ARG A 236 13.52 -12.80 -2.60
CA ARG A 236 13.99 -11.52 -2.05
C ARG A 236 15.29 -11.05 -2.68
N TYR A 237 15.79 -11.67 -3.74
CA TYR A 237 17.01 -11.22 -4.38
C TYR A 237 16.84 -9.86 -5.11
N CYS A 238 17.86 -9.00 -5.03
CA CYS A 238 17.99 -7.80 -5.85
C CYS A 238 19.12 -8.01 -6.86
N SER A 239 18.79 -8.12 -8.14
CA SER A 239 19.81 -8.22 -9.21
C SER A 239 20.68 -6.98 -9.33
N LYS A 240 20.14 -5.79 -8.99
CA LYS A 240 20.85 -4.50 -9.09
C LYS A 240 21.93 -4.33 -8.04
N ASP A 241 21.57 -4.56 -6.78
CA ASP A 241 22.49 -4.43 -5.66
C ASP A 241 23.30 -5.72 -5.42
N LYS A 242 22.88 -6.82 -6.05
CA LYS A 242 23.42 -8.18 -5.91
C LYS A 242 23.40 -8.67 -4.46
N ILE A 243 22.26 -8.46 -3.79
CA ILE A 243 22.05 -8.88 -2.40
C ILE A 243 20.73 -9.63 -2.29
N VAL A 244 20.66 -10.57 -1.34
CA VAL A 244 19.37 -11.02 -0.82
C VAL A 244 18.84 -9.92 0.10
N LYS A 245 17.74 -9.27 -0.29
CA LYS A 245 17.15 -8.17 0.45
C LYS A 245 16.75 -8.66 1.84
N PRO A 246 17.14 -7.99 2.94
CA PRO A 246 16.55 -8.26 4.24
C PRO A 246 15.01 -8.16 4.18
N PRO A 247 14.28 -8.81 5.10
CA PRO A 247 12.84 -8.69 5.12
C PRO A 247 12.39 -7.22 5.12
N ARG A 248 11.30 -6.92 4.40
CA ARG A 248 10.74 -5.56 4.24
C ARG A 248 11.64 -4.56 3.49
N ALA A 249 12.80 -4.97 2.98
CA ALA A 249 13.65 -4.10 2.18
C ALA A 249 13.22 -4.12 0.69
N HIS A 250 13.22 -2.94 0.06
CA HIS A 250 12.88 -2.80 -1.37
C HIS A 250 13.88 -1.89 -2.08
N HIS A 251 14.09 -2.13 -3.37
CA HIS A 251 14.98 -1.32 -4.21
C HIS A 251 14.26 -0.03 -4.66
N CYS A 252 14.76 1.12 -4.23
CA CYS A 252 14.25 2.39 -4.70
C CYS A 252 14.99 2.82 -5.96
N ARG A 253 14.26 3.00 -7.07
CA ARG A 253 14.84 3.46 -8.34
C ARG A 253 15.45 4.86 -8.26
N ALA A 254 14.84 5.77 -7.52
CA ALA A 254 15.32 7.15 -7.38
C ALA A 254 16.62 7.21 -6.55
N CYS A 255 16.67 6.49 -5.42
CA CYS A 255 17.87 6.35 -4.59
C CYS A 255 18.93 5.45 -5.27
N GLY A 256 18.53 4.53 -6.15
CA GLY A 256 19.42 3.61 -6.89
C GLY A 256 19.95 2.45 -6.05
N THR A 257 19.30 2.10 -4.94
CA THR A 257 19.76 1.07 -3.99
C THR A 257 18.58 0.54 -3.16
N CYS A 258 18.73 -0.65 -2.58
CA CYS A 258 17.84 -1.21 -1.57
C CYS A 258 17.87 -0.43 -0.27
N VAL A 259 16.68 -0.19 0.27
CA VAL A 259 16.43 0.52 1.53
C VAL A 259 15.74 -0.45 2.49
N LEU A 260 16.21 -0.51 3.73
CA LEU A 260 15.63 -1.31 4.81
C LEU A 260 14.26 -0.75 5.21
N LYS A 261 13.30 -1.62 5.50
CA LYS A 261 11.90 -1.25 5.81
C LYS A 261 11.38 -0.14 4.88
N TYR A 262 11.57 -0.31 3.58
CA TYR A 262 11.32 0.76 2.62
C TYR A 262 9.85 1.17 2.66
N ASP A 263 9.60 2.42 3.05
CA ASP A 263 8.25 2.97 3.08
C ASP A 263 7.93 3.64 1.75
N HIS A 264 8.64 4.73 1.44
CA HIS A 264 8.51 5.43 0.17
C HIS A 264 9.75 6.29 -0.14
N HIS A 265 9.83 6.77 -1.37
CA HIS A 265 10.77 7.83 -1.74
C HIS A 265 10.08 9.18 -1.58
N CYS A 266 10.64 10.06 -0.75
CA CYS A 266 10.07 11.38 -0.49
C CYS A 266 10.97 12.48 -1.07
N PRO A 267 10.51 13.17 -2.14
CA PRO A 267 11.27 14.29 -2.69
C PRO A 267 11.50 15.41 -1.67
N TRP A 268 10.53 15.67 -0.80
CA TRP A 268 10.58 16.77 0.18
C TRP A 268 11.68 16.65 1.23
N ILE A 269 12.19 15.44 1.50
CA ILE A 269 13.37 15.22 2.36
C ILE A 269 14.64 14.90 1.53
N GLY A 270 14.47 14.76 0.22
CA GLY A 270 15.53 14.50 -0.75
C GLY A 270 16.16 13.12 -0.67
N HIS A 271 15.47 12.14 -0.07
CA HIS A 271 15.83 10.73 -0.10
C HIS A 271 14.65 9.84 0.35
N CYS A 272 14.94 8.55 0.54
CA CYS A 272 13.97 7.55 0.93
C CYS A 272 13.58 7.65 2.43
N VAL A 273 12.37 7.23 2.79
CA VAL A 273 11.96 6.91 4.18
C VAL A 273 12.09 5.41 4.38
N GLY A 274 12.78 5.01 5.43
CA GLY A 274 13.12 3.61 5.73
C GLY A 274 13.34 3.37 7.22
N ALA A 275 13.93 2.22 7.56
CA ALA A 275 14.02 1.72 8.93
C ALA A 275 14.56 2.75 9.95
N PHE A 276 15.62 3.48 9.58
CA PHE A 276 16.35 4.31 10.53
C PHE A 276 15.82 5.74 10.69
N ASN A 277 15.07 6.25 9.70
CA ASN A 277 14.57 7.62 9.69
C ASN A 277 13.03 7.73 9.72
N HIS A 278 12.30 6.61 9.76
CA HIS A 278 10.83 6.60 9.78
C HIS A 278 10.26 7.43 10.95
N LYS A 279 10.81 7.28 12.17
CA LYS A 279 10.40 8.09 13.33
C LYS A 279 10.56 9.59 13.07
N PHE A 280 11.69 10.01 12.52
CA PHE A 280 11.94 11.42 12.22
C PHE A 280 11.00 11.96 11.15
N PHE A 281 10.64 11.13 10.16
CA PHE A 281 9.62 11.49 9.18
C PHE A 281 8.26 11.74 9.82
N VAL A 282 7.81 10.85 10.72
CA VAL A 282 6.54 11.01 11.46
C VAL A 282 6.54 12.29 12.29
N ASN A 283 7.62 12.56 13.03
CA ASN A 283 7.77 13.79 13.81
C ASN A 283 7.73 15.04 12.91
N PHE A 284 8.43 15.01 11.77
CA PHE A 284 8.44 16.12 10.82
C PHE A 284 7.03 16.45 10.31
N VAL A 285 6.28 15.46 9.82
CA VAL A 285 4.93 15.72 9.29
C VAL A 285 3.94 16.09 10.40
N GLN A 286 4.11 15.59 11.63
CA GLN A 286 3.32 15.99 12.79
C GLN A 286 3.52 17.46 13.11
N TRP A 287 4.76 17.89 13.33
CA TRP A 287 5.06 19.27 13.69
C TRP A 287 4.77 20.25 12.54
N ALA A 288 4.96 19.84 11.29
CA ALA A 288 4.60 20.64 10.12
C ALA A 288 3.08 20.86 10.02
N ALA A 289 2.27 19.83 10.32
CA ALA A 289 0.82 19.97 10.38
C ALA A 289 0.39 20.94 11.49
N ILE A 290 0.96 20.80 12.70
CA ILE A 290 0.65 21.68 13.84
C ILE A 290 1.02 23.14 13.52
N LEU A 291 2.21 23.37 12.96
CA LEU A 291 2.64 24.71 12.54
C LEU A 291 1.71 25.30 11.47
N GLY A 292 1.37 24.51 10.44
CA GLY A 292 0.46 24.95 9.37
C GLY A 292 -0.91 25.34 9.91
N PHE A 293 -1.50 24.52 10.77
CA PHE A 293 -2.79 24.85 11.40
C PHE A 293 -2.71 26.02 12.36
N TRP A 294 -1.62 26.18 13.10
CA TRP A 294 -1.40 27.33 13.96
C TRP A 294 -1.39 28.64 13.17
N ILE A 295 -0.59 28.71 12.10
CA ILE A 295 -0.51 29.89 11.22
C ILE A 295 -1.88 30.18 10.61
N PHE A 296 -2.55 29.15 10.07
CA PHE A 296 -3.87 29.29 9.46
C PHE A 296 -4.91 29.82 10.46
N ALA A 297 -5.03 29.19 11.63
CA ALA A 297 -6.05 29.54 12.62
C ALA A 297 -5.86 30.95 13.20
N THR A 298 -4.61 31.34 13.51
CA THR A 298 -4.31 32.66 14.07
C THR A 298 -4.55 33.79 13.05
N LEU A 299 -4.14 33.60 11.80
CA LEU A 299 -4.41 34.57 10.73
C LEU A 299 -5.89 34.63 10.40
N LEU A 300 -6.57 33.50 10.23
CA LEU A 300 -8.01 33.46 9.92
C LEU A 300 -8.83 34.14 11.01
N GLY A 301 -8.59 33.78 12.28
CA GLY A 301 -9.35 34.31 13.42
C GLY A 301 -9.22 35.83 13.57
N LEU A 302 -8.00 36.36 13.45
CA LEU A 302 -7.78 37.80 13.56
C LEU A 302 -8.27 38.58 12.34
N ASN A 303 -8.14 38.02 11.14
CA ASN A 303 -8.71 38.66 9.93
C ASN A 303 -10.25 38.71 10.01
N ILE A 304 -10.93 37.61 10.38
CA ILE A 304 -12.40 37.62 10.57
C ILE A 304 -12.82 38.67 11.61
N LYS A 305 -12.09 38.79 12.71
CA LYS A 305 -12.37 39.79 13.75
C LYS A 305 -12.22 41.23 13.22
N SER A 306 -11.22 41.48 12.39
CA SER A 306 -11.00 42.79 11.75
C SER A 306 -12.12 43.14 10.77
N GLN A 307 -12.54 42.18 9.93
CA GLN A 307 -13.65 42.36 8.98
C GLN A 307 -14.96 42.75 9.67
N ARG A 308 -15.22 42.23 10.88
CA ARG A 308 -16.42 42.58 11.66
C ARG A 308 -16.37 43.98 12.26
N LYS A 309 -15.19 44.58 12.38
CA LYS A 309 -14.97 45.87 13.06
C LYS A 309 -14.90 47.05 12.08
N PHE A 310 -14.45 46.82 10.84
CA PHE A 310 -14.21 47.88 9.86
C PHE A 310 -15.00 47.66 8.57
N LEU A 311 -15.52 48.74 7.99
CA LEU A 311 -16.31 48.72 6.74
C LEU A 311 -15.46 48.48 5.48
N ALA A 312 -14.17 48.86 5.51
CA ALA A 312 -13.19 48.64 4.44
C ALA A 312 -11.86 48.13 5.03
N PRO A 313 -11.79 46.86 5.44
CA PRO A 313 -10.60 46.27 6.04
C PRO A 313 -9.50 46.03 4.98
N ASP A 314 -8.34 46.67 5.16
CA ASP A 314 -7.16 46.45 4.34
C ASP A 314 -6.47 45.13 4.74
N ILE A 315 -6.61 44.09 3.91
CA ILE A 315 -5.98 42.79 4.15
C ILE A 315 -4.65 42.74 3.41
N ASN A 316 -3.55 42.64 4.16
CA ASN A 316 -2.23 42.45 3.57
C ASN A 316 -2.20 41.18 2.68
N PRO A 317 -1.88 41.27 1.37
CA PRO A 317 -1.83 40.13 0.46
C PRO A 317 -0.90 39.00 0.93
N GLN A 318 0.16 39.34 1.66
CA GLN A 318 1.11 38.36 2.19
C GLN A 318 0.49 37.47 3.27
N HIS A 319 -0.45 38.00 4.07
CA HIS A 319 -1.23 37.21 5.03
C HIS A 319 -2.11 36.18 4.31
N ILE A 320 -2.75 36.58 3.21
CA ILE A 320 -3.58 35.68 2.39
C ILE A 320 -2.70 34.56 1.81
N ALA A 321 -1.54 34.91 1.24
CA ALA A 321 -0.62 33.96 0.66
C ALA A 321 -0.12 32.93 1.69
N VAL A 322 0.37 33.37 2.86
CA VAL A 322 0.87 32.44 3.89
C VAL A 322 -0.26 31.62 4.52
N MET A 323 -1.47 32.18 4.65
CA MET A 323 -2.65 31.46 5.13
C MET A 323 -3.03 30.33 4.17
N ALA A 324 -3.10 30.60 2.87
CA ALA A 324 -3.40 29.59 1.85
C ALA A 324 -2.32 28.50 1.80
N LEU A 325 -1.04 28.90 1.84
CA LEU A 325 0.09 27.97 1.84
C LEU A 325 0.08 27.08 3.09
N SER A 326 -0.18 27.66 4.27
CA SER A 326 -0.25 26.94 5.54
C SER A 326 -1.45 26.01 5.62
N ALA A 327 -2.60 26.37 5.04
CA ALA A 327 -3.76 25.47 4.93
C ALA A 327 -3.45 24.27 4.03
N LEU A 328 -2.91 24.52 2.84
CA LEU A 328 -2.59 23.47 1.86
C LEU A 328 -1.57 22.47 2.43
N PHE A 329 -0.43 22.96 2.92
CA PHE A 329 0.61 22.09 3.50
C PHE A 329 0.21 21.52 4.85
N GLY A 330 -0.55 22.26 5.66
CA GLY A 330 -1.07 21.77 6.95
C GLY A 330 -2.00 20.57 6.77
N ILE A 331 -2.96 20.65 5.84
CA ILE A 331 -3.86 19.53 5.50
C ILE A 331 -3.07 18.37 4.90
N PHE A 332 -2.17 18.63 3.94
CA PHE A 332 -1.33 17.59 3.35
C PHE A 332 -0.51 16.84 4.41
N CYS A 333 0.17 17.57 5.29
CA CYS A 333 0.98 16.99 6.36
C CYS A 333 0.12 16.23 7.38
N PHE A 334 -1.07 16.74 7.70
CA PHE A 334 -2.01 16.07 8.60
C PHE A 334 -2.49 14.72 8.03
N LEU A 335 -2.91 14.69 6.77
CA LEU A 335 -3.34 13.46 6.11
C LEU A 335 -2.19 12.45 6.00
N MET A 336 -0.98 12.92 5.68
CA MET A 336 0.22 12.09 5.70
C MET A 336 0.52 11.55 7.10
N PHE A 337 0.46 12.39 8.14
CA PHE A 337 0.65 11.96 9.53
C PHE A 337 -0.36 10.89 9.94
N MET A 338 -1.66 11.10 9.67
CA MET A 338 -2.70 10.13 10.00
C MET A 338 -2.53 8.82 9.24
N THR A 339 -2.13 8.88 7.98
CA THR A 339 -1.80 7.69 7.18
C THR A 339 -0.64 6.93 7.81
N GLN A 340 0.45 7.61 8.16
CA GLN A 340 1.61 6.97 8.77
C GLN A 340 1.29 6.39 10.15
N VAL A 341 0.53 7.09 10.98
CA VAL A 341 0.02 6.55 12.26
C VAL A 341 -0.78 5.28 12.01
N HIS A 342 -1.71 5.29 11.07
CA HIS A 342 -2.52 4.11 10.74
C HIS A 342 -1.65 2.93 10.28
N LEU A 343 -0.71 3.16 9.36
CA LEU A 343 0.20 2.13 8.86
C LEU A 343 1.10 1.58 9.95
N ILE A 344 1.66 2.43 10.81
CA ILE A 344 2.48 2.02 11.96
C ILE A 344 1.63 1.18 12.92
N MET A 345 0.39 1.59 13.22
CA MET A 345 -0.49 0.84 14.12
C MET A 345 -0.86 -0.55 13.57
N LEU A 346 -0.77 -0.76 12.25
CA LEU A 346 -0.92 -2.05 11.57
C LEU A 346 0.41 -2.78 11.33
N ASN A 347 1.55 -2.18 11.69
CA ASN A 347 2.92 -2.59 11.35
C ASN A 347 3.13 -2.79 9.83
N GLN A 348 2.57 -1.92 9.03
CA GLN A 348 2.69 -1.91 7.57
C GLN A 348 3.57 -0.74 7.12
N THR A 349 4.29 -0.93 6.02
CA THR A 349 4.82 0.15 5.19
C THR A 349 3.80 0.53 4.11
N THR A 350 3.99 1.66 3.47
CA THR A 350 3.17 2.10 2.33
C THR A 350 3.19 1.06 1.20
N VAL A 351 4.34 0.45 0.90
CA VAL A 351 4.45 -0.63 -0.11
C VAL A 351 3.65 -1.87 0.29
N GLU A 352 3.75 -2.28 1.55
CA GLU A 352 2.97 -3.43 2.06
C GLU A 352 1.46 -3.13 2.05
N SER A 353 1.05 -1.91 2.41
CA SER A 353 -0.36 -1.50 2.38
C SER A 353 -0.98 -1.56 0.98
N LEU A 354 -0.19 -1.30 -0.07
CA LEU A 354 -0.65 -1.44 -1.45
C LEU A 354 -0.95 -2.91 -1.78
N ALA A 355 -0.13 -3.84 -1.28
CA ALA A 355 -0.38 -5.27 -1.43
C ALA A 355 -1.65 -5.70 -0.67
N PHE A 356 -1.85 -5.21 0.56
CA PHE A 356 -3.08 -5.45 1.33
C PHE A 356 -4.32 -4.86 0.62
N ARG A 357 -4.21 -3.66 0.06
CA ARG A 357 -5.30 -3.04 -0.70
C ARG A 357 -5.67 -3.87 -1.92
N SER A 358 -4.69 -4.37 -2.68
CA SER A 358 -4.95 -5.26 -3.81
C SER A 358 -5.61 -6.57 -3.39
N MET A 359 -5.30 -7.11 -2.20
CA MET A 359 -6.02 -8.29 -1.68
C MET A 359 -7.48 -7.97 -1.36
N LYS A 360 -7.76 -6.84 -0.69
CA LYS A 360 -9.13 -6.38 -0.41
C LYS A 360 -9.93 -6.09 -1.67
N GLU A 361 -9.30 -5.49 -2.70
CA GLU A 361 -9.94 -5.24 -4.00
C GLU A 361 -10.37 -6.55 -4.68
N ARG A 362 -9.55 -7.61 -4.60
CA ARG A 362 -9.93 -8.95 -5.10
C ARG A 362 -11.09 -9.54 -4.32
N GLU A 363 -11.06 -9.45 -2.98
CA GLU A 363 -12.19 -9.89 -2.15
C GLU A 363 -13.47 -9.16 -2.50
N GLN A 364 -13.42 -7.84 -2.69
CA GLN A 364 -14.57 -7.04 -3.08
C GLN A 364 -15.09 -7.45 -4.47
N ALA A 365 -14.22 -7.75 -5.42
CA ALA A 365 -14.61 -8.27 -6.73
C ALA A 365 -15.31 -9.63 -6.59
N THR A 366 -14.75 -10.57 -5.82
CA THR A 366 -15.38 -11.86 -5.54
C THR A 366 -16.74 -11.69 -4.87
N LEU A 367 -16.86 -10.80 -3.88
CA LEU A 367 -18.14 -10.50 -3.23
C LEU A 367 -19.16 -9.86 -4.16
N ALA A 368 -18.72 -9.05 -5.13
CA ALA A 368 -19.60 -8.47 -6.14
C ALA A 368 -20.09 -9.51 -7.16
N HIS A 369 -19.31 -10.57 -7.40
CA HIS A 369 -19.74 -11.72 -8.20
C HIS A 369 -20.69 -12.65 -7.44
N MET A 370 -20.48 -12.83 -6.13
CA MET A 370 -21.31 -13.72 -5.30
C MET A 370 -22.63 -13.08 -4.85
N HIS A 371 -22.63 -11.77 -4.58
CA HIS A 371 -23.75 -11.07 -3.96
C HIS A 371 -24.06 -9.79 -4.72
N SER A 372 -25.36 -9.52 -4.88
CA SER A 372 -25.85 -8.27 -5.47
C SER A 372 -25.42 -7.05 -4.65
N TRP A 373 -25.39 -5.88 -5.27
CA TRP A 373 -24.93 -4.64 -4.62
C TRP A 373 -25.74 -4.27 -3.36
N TYR A 374 -27.03 -4.61 -3.32
CA TYR A 374 -27.94 -4.34 -2.20
C TYR A 374 -27.87 -5.37 -1.05
N GLU A 375 -27.23 -6.52 -1.25
CA GLU A 375 -27.14 -7.61 -0.25
C GLU A 375 -26.03 -7.36 0.79
N ILE A 376 -26.07 -6.18 1.41
CA ILE A 376 -25.02 -5.69 2.31
C ILE A 376 -24.79 -6.66 3.49
N ARG A 377 -25.86 -7.26 4.04
CA ARG A 377 -25.76 -8.23 5.14
C ARG A 377 -25.07 -9.52 4.71
N ALA A 378 -25.40 -10.06 3.53
CA ALA A 378 -24.80 -11.29 3.01
C ALA A 378 -23.32 -11.09 2.68
N LYS A 379 -22.95 -9.93 2.11
CA LYS A 379 -21.55 -9.54 1.89
C LYS A 379 -20.75 -9.47 3.19
N ARG A 380 -21.29 -8.80 4.20
CA ARG A 380 -20.65 -8.71 5.53
C ARG A 380 -20.50 -10.08 6.20
N GLN A 381 -21.52 -10.93 6.08
CA GLN A 381 -21.45 -12.29 6.64
C GLN A 381 -20.38 -13.13 5.92
N THR A 382 -20.28 -13.02 4.60
CA THR A 382 -19.26 -13.73 3.82
C THR A 382 -17.85 -13.27 4.20
N GLN A 383 -17.63 -11.95 4.33
CA GLN A 383 -16.37 -11.40 4.82
C GLN A 383 -16.04 -11.88 6.23
N LYS A 384 -17.03 -11.92 7.13
CA LYS A 384 -16.87 -12.43 8.48
C LYS A 384 -16.44 -13.90 8.48
N ASN A 385 -17.07 -14.74 7.66
CA ASN A 385 -16.69 -16.15 7.51
C ASN A 385 -15.25 -16.29 6.98
N TRP A 386 -14.82 -15.45 6.04
CA TRP A 386 -13.44 -15.45 5.55
C TRP A 386 -12.44 -14.97 6.61
N ASP A 387 -12.80 -13.98 7.43
CA ASP A 387 -11.99 -13.54 8.57
C ASP A 387 -11.94 -14.59 9.68
N GLU A 388 -13.00 -15.38 9.86
CA GLU A 388 -13.01 -16.57 10.73
C GLU A 388 -12.14 -17.70 10.16
N GLU A 389 -12.02 -17.84 8.85
CA GLU A 389 -11.15 -18.87 8.26
C GLU A 389 -9.66 -18.47 8.21
N TRP A 390 -9.37 -17.20 7.92
CA TRP A 390 -8.02 -16.71 7.59
C TRP A 390 -7.50 -15.58 8.48
N GLY A 391 -8.31 -15.05 9.41
CA GLY A 391 -7.98 -13.83 10.16
C GLY A 391 -8.28 -12.55 9.39
N ARG A 392 -8.20 -11.37 10.00
CA ARG A 392 -8.41 -10.11 9.26
C ARG A 392 -7.17 -9.77 8.44
N ILE A 393 -7.36 -9.34 7.20
CA ILE A 393 -6.28 -9.05 6.25
C ILE A 393 -5.19 -8.14 6.83
N ASP A 394 -5.57 -7.04 7.49
CA ASP A 394 -4.60 -6.04 7.95
C ASP A 394 -3.88 -6.40 9.25
N LYS A 395 -4.41 -7.38 9.99
CA LYS A 395 -3.94 -7.77 11.32
C LYS A 395 -3.43 -9.21 11.30
N GLU A 396 -4.27 -10.20 11.58
CA GLU A 396 -3.84 -11.59 11.68
C GLU A 396 -3.30 -12.12 10.34
N GLY A 397 -3.80 -11.59 9.22
CA GLY A 397 -3.33 -11.84 7.87
C GLY A 397 -2.13 -10.99 7.44
N ASN A 398 -1.54 -10.19 8.34
CA ASN A 398 -0.29 -9.47 8.11
C ASN A 398 0.87 -10.24 8.77
N LEU A 399 1.90 -10.58 7.96
CA LEU A 399 3.10 -11.28 8.41
C LEU A 399 3.85 -10.53 9.53
N TRP A 400 3.75 -9.20 9.56
CA TRP A 400 4.47 -8.36 10.52
C TRP A 400 3.63 -7.96 11.73
N TRP A 401 2.38 -8.41 11.84
CA TRP A 401 1.53 -8.05 12.97
C TRP A 401 2.06 -8.64 14.28
N LEU A 402 2.33 -7.78 15.27
CA LEU A 402 2.91 -8.21 16.55
C LEU A 402 1.89 -8.71 17.58
N GLY A 403 0.59 -8.50 17.33
CA GLY A 403 -0.47 -8.83 18.28
C GLY A 403 -1.24 -7.59 18.73
N SER A 404 -0.55 -6.47 18.96
CA SER A 404 -1.17 -5.22 19.37
C SER A 404 -0.67 -4.01 18.57
N SER A 405 -1.55 -3.03 18.36
CA SER A 405 -1.15 -1.78 17.72
C SER A 405 -0.16 -0.97 18.55
N ARG A 406 -0.18 -1.13 19.89
CA ARG A 406 0.77 -0.48 20.77
C ARG A 406 2.20 -1.01 20.57
N GLU A 407 2.39 -2.32 20.50
CA GLU A 407 3.71 -2.90 20.21
C GLU A 407 4.21 -2.47 18.84
N ASN A 408 3.33 -2.38 17.85
CA ASN A 408 3.68 -1.89 16.52
C ASN A 408 4.18 -0.43 16.58
N TRP A 409 3.47 0.42 17.33
CA TRP A 409 3.84 1.82 17.56
C TRP A 409 5.17 1.95 18.30
N GLU A 410 5.34 1.24 19.41
CA GLU A 410 6.58 1.23 20.20
C GLU A 410 7.76 0.70 19.39
N GLY A 411 7.53 -0.23 18.45
CA GLY A 411 8.54 -0.72 17.51
C GLY A 411 9.16 0.39 16.65
N VAL A 412 8.41 1.45 16.34
CA VAL A 412 8.88 2.60 15.54
C VAL A 412 9.28 3.79 16.42
N MET A 413 8.44 4.16 17.39
CA MET A 413 8.61 5.38 18.17
C MET A 413 9.48 5.20 19.42
N GLY A 414 9.67 3.96 19.87
CA GLY A 414 10.34 3.59 21.11
C GLY A 414 9.36 3.44 22.29
N LYS A 415 9.84 2.93 23.42
CA LYS A 415 9.01 2.69 24.63
C LYS A 415 8.71 3.96 25.43
N ASN A 416 9.56 4.98 25.31
CA ASN A 416 9.41 6.23 26.07
C ASN A 416 8.44 7.18 25.37
N VAL A 417 7.27 7.41 25.98
CA VAL A 417 6.18 8.25 25.45
C VAL A 417 6.63 9.70 25.21
N TRP A 418 7.49 10.25 26.05
CA TRP A 418 7.99 11.62 25.88
C TRP A 418 8.83 11.76 24.62
N TRP A 419 9.51 10.70 24.21
CA TRP A 419 10.31 10.69 22.99
C TRP A 419 9.49 10.46 21.73
N TRP A 420 8.18 10.23 21.84
CA TRP A 420 7.32 10.09 20.67
C TRP A 420 7.13 11.42 19.93
N PHE A 421 7.25 12.54 20.63
CA PHE A 421 7.07 13.87 20.06
C PHE A 421 8.40 14.59 19.78
N LEU A 422 9.52 13.98 20.20
CA LEU A 422 10.85 14.53 20.03
C LEU A 422 11.60 13.77 18.95
N PRO A 423 12.35 14.45 18.06
CA PRO A 423 13.17 13.82 17.04
C PRO A 423 14.49 13.29 17.64
N VAL A 424 14.37 12.43 18.66
CA VAL A 424 15.48 11.79 19.37
C VAL A 424 15.29 10.29 19.45
N GLY A 425 16.40 9.56 19.53
CA GLY A 425 16.43 8.10 19.58
C GLY A 425 16.05 7.44 18.25
N HIS A 426 16.07 6.11 18.26
CA HIS A 426 15.78 5.27 17.11
C HIS A 426 14.66 4.27 17.44
N GLY A 427 14.08 3.67 16.40
CA GLY A 427 13.14 2.55 16.59
C GLY A 427 13.82 1.35 17.25
N LEU A 428 13.02 0.44 17.79
CA LEU A 428 13.53 -0.76 18.48
C LEU A 428 14.09 -1.81 17.51
N GLN A 429 13.78 -1.69 16.22
CA GLN A 429 14.13 -2.66 15.18
C GLN A 429 15.43 -2.26 14.47
N ASP A 430 16.33 -3.22 14.28
CA ASP A 430 17.65 -3.06 13.63
C ASP A 430 17.57 -2.84 12.11
N GLY A 431 16.38 -2.99 11.52
CA GLY A 431 16.15 -2.87 10.09
C GLY A 431 16.40 -4.15 9.29
N LEU A 432 17.12 -5.12 9.85
CA LEU A 432 17.61 -6.33 9.19
C LEU A 432 16.79 -7.57 9.53
N SER A 433 16.20 -7.60 10.73
CA SER A 433 15.37 -8.70 11.21
C SER A 433 14.07 -8.15 11.81
N TYR A 434 12.99 -8.92 11.66
CA TYR A 434 11.69 -8.56 12.21
C TYR A 434 11.03 -9.81 12.79
N PRO A 435 10.38 -9.70 13.95
CA PRO A 435 9.50 -10.76 14.44
C PRO A 435 8.37 -11.01 13.43
N THR A 436 8.15 -12.28 13.12
CA THR A 436 7.11 -12.74 12.21
C THR A 436 5.90 -13.23 12.99
N ASN A 437 4.71 -12.95 12.47
CA ASN A 437 3.45 -13.45 13.01
C ASN A 437 3.43 -15.00 12.92
N PRO A 438 3.25 -15.72 14.03
CA PRO A 438 3.31 -17.19 14.08
C PRO A 438 2.12 -17.88 13.37
N ARG A 439 1.15 -17.12 12.88
CA ARG A 439 0.07 -17.60 11.97
C ARG A 439 0.55 -17.89 10.55
N PHE A 440 1.82 -17.58 10.25
CA PHE A 440 2.46 -17.88 8.97
C PHE A 440 3.39 -19.09 9.10
N ASP A 441 3.62 -19.78 7.98
CA ASP A 441 4.64 -20.82 7.92
C ASP A 441 6.07 -20.22 7.89
N LYS A 442 7.08 -21.10 7.97
CA LYS A 442 8.50 -20.70 7.96
C LYS A 442 8.90 -20.02 6.64
N GLN A 443 8.11 -20.20 5.59
CA GLN A 443 8.30 -19.63 4.26
C GLN A 443 7.55 -18.30 4.07
N GLY A 444 6.73 -17.89 5.04
CA GLY A 444 5.95 -16.65 5.00
C GLY A 444 4.59 -16.77 4.31
N ARG A 445 4.01 -17.98 4.22
CA ARG A 445 2.65 -18.20 3.71
C ARG A 445 1.65 -18.20 4.87
N LEU A 446 0.51 -17.55 4.67
CA LEU A 446 -0.55 -17.50 5.67
C LEU A 446 -1.18 -18.90 5.84
N ARG A 447 -1.31 -19.36 7.07
CA ARG A 447 -2.00 -20.61 7.40
C ARG A 447 -3.48 -20.38 7.65
N ARG A 448 -4.30 -21.40 7.43
CA ARG A 448 -5.72 -21.39 7.83
C ARG A 448 -5.83 -21.38 9.36
N ARG A 449 -6.91 -20.84 9.92
CA ARG A 449 -7.11 -20.73 11.39
C ARG A 449 -6.95 -22.05 12.13
N GLY A 450 -7.40 -23.16 11.56
CA GLY A 450 -7.23 -24.50 12.17
C GLY A 450 -5.77 -24.92 12.38
N GLU A 451 -4.85 -24.37 11.60
CA GLU A 451 -3.40 -24.64 11.68
C GLU A 451 -2.64 -23.61 12.53
N TRP A 452 -3.34 -22.62 13.09
CA TRP A 452 -2.70 -21.64 13.96
C TRP A 452 -2.27 -22.27 15.29
N PRO A 453 -1.29 -21.67 15.98
CA PRO A 453 -0.98 -22.03 17.37
C PRO A 453 -2.24 -21.98 18.25
N PRO A 454 -2.44 -22.95 19.18
CA PRO A 454 -3.68 -23.05 19.97
C PRO A 454 -4.04 -21.78 20.74
N ASP A 455 -3.05 -21.03 21.21
CA ASP A 455 -3.18 -19.76 21.94
C ASP A 455 -3.67 -18.59 21.06
N LEU A 456 -3.64 -18.76 19.73
CA LEU A 456 -3.96 -17.72 18.76
C LEU A 456 -5.17 -18.02 17.89
N ARG A 457 -5.80 -19.19 18.07
CA ARG A 457 -6.96 -19.69 17.30
C ARG A 457 -8.21 -18.88 17.54
#